data_AF-A0A1M3LFM1-F1
#
_entry.id   AF-A0A1M3LFM1-F1
#
_cell.length_a   1.000
_cell.length_b   1.000
_cell.length_c   1.000
_cell.angle_alpha   90.00
_cell.angle_beta   90.00
_cell.angle_gamma   90.00
#
_symmetry.space_group_name_H-M   'P 1'
#
loop_
_entity.id
_entity.type
_entity.pdbx_description
1 polymer ?
#
loop_
_entity_poly.entity_id
_entity_poly.type
_entity_poly.pdbx_seq_one_letter_code
_entity_poly.pdbx_strand_id
1 'polypeptide(L)'
;MARKEARVREDQFVALSRLVQVLARRRVVRGGPRLTENTLIRIGIDLLLERANRLSGDTEVELRASVLDTPPSRWSGPALFDLDAADDARPGG
;
A
#
# COMPACT_ATOMS: atom_id res chain seq x y z
N MET A 1 18.87 -1.96 10.86
CA MET A 1 17.48 -2.45 10.75
C MET A 1 17.24 -3.40 11.90
N ALA A 2 16.14 -3.26 12.64
CA ALA A 2 15.71 -4.25 13.62
C ALA A 2 14.79 -5.29 12.94
N ARG A 3 14.91 -6.57 13.29
CA ARG A 3 14.04 -7.63 12.75
C ARG A 3 12.75 -7.66 13.58
N LYS A 4 11.63 -7.32 12.94
CA LYS A 4 10.29 -7.54 13.49
C LYS A 4 9.59 -8.59 12.64
N GLU A 5 9.01 -9.60 13.27
CA GLU A 5 8.11 -10.53 12.60
C GLU A 5 6.71 -9.92 12.64
N ALA A 6 6.18 -9.57 11.47
CA ALA A 6 4.81 -9.09 11.32
C ALA A 6 4.05 -10.12 10.48
N ARG A 7 2.94 -10.64 11.02
CA ARG A 7 2.02 -11.48 10.23
C ARG A 7 1.21 -10.55 9.34
N VAL A 8 1.39 -10.71 8.04
CA VAL A 8 0.65 -10.00 6.99
C VAL A 8 -0.39 -10.98 6.45
N ARG A 9 -1.62 -10.52 6.21
CA ARG A 9 -2.65 -11.36 5.59
C ARG A 9 -2.27 -11.68 4.14
N GLU A 10 -2.69 -12.82 3.62
CA GLU A 10 -2.31 -13.27 2.27
C GLU A 10 -2.72 -12.26 1.18
N ASP A 11 -3.90 -11.66 1.30
CA ASP A 11 -4.40 -10.63 0.40
C ASP A 11 -3.54 -9.35 0.42
N GLN A 12 -3.08 -8.94 1.60
CA GLN A 12 -2.15 -7.82 1.77
C GLN A 12 -0.80 -8.12 1.12
N PHE A 13 -0.28 -9.34 1.28
CA PHE A 13 0.98 -9.74 0.66
C PHE A 13 0.89 -9.71 -0.88
N VAL A 14 -0.16 -10.32 -1.45
CA VAL A 14 -0.41 -10.29 -2.90
C VAL A 14 -0.53 -8.86 -3.42
N ALA A 15 -1.25 -7.99 -2.70
CA ALA A 15 -1.40 -6.58 -3.07
C ALA A 15 -0.07 -5.82 -3.04
N LEU A 16 0.76 -6.04 -2.01
CA LEU A 16 2.09 -5.42 -1.90
C LEU A 16 3.00 -5.87 -3.04
N SER A 17 3.07 -7.17 -3.35
CA SER A 17 3.90 -7.68 -4.44
C SER A 17 3.48 -7.10 -5.80
N ARG A 18 2.17 -6.98 -6.06
CA ARG A 18 1.67 -6.32 -7.28
C ARG A 18 2.06 -4.84 -7.32
N LEU A 19 1.92 -4.11 -6.22
CA LEU A 19 2.30 -2.70 -6.15
C LEU A 19 3.81 -2.50 -6.39
N VAL A 20 4.67 -3.38 -5.86
CA VAL A 20 6.11 -3.36 -6.17
C VAL A 20 6.35 -3.50 -7.67
N GLN A 21 5.66 -4.42 -8.35
CA GLN A 21 5.80 -4.63 -9.79
C GLN A 21 5.35 -3.41 -10.60
N VAL A 22 4.21 -2.82 -10.27
CA VAL A 22 3.69 -1.61 -10.94
C VAL A 22 4.68 -0.45 -10.78
N LEU A 23 5.15 -0.19 -9.55
CA LEU A 23 6.11 0.89 -9.28
C LEU A 23 7.45 0.64 -9.95
N ALA A 24 7.91 -0.61 -10.04
CA ALA A 24 9.13 -0.96 -10.75
C ALA A 24 9.02 -0.69 -12.26
N ARG A 25 7.85 -0.93 -12.87
CA ARG A 25 7.59 -0.62 -14.30
C ARG A 25 7.52 0.88 -14.57
N ARG A 26 6.89 1.64 -13.66
CA ARG A 26 6.76 3.11 -13.77
C ARG A 26 8.07 3.86 -13.48
N ARG A 27 9.10 3.18 -12.98
CA ARG A 27 10.36 3.81 -12.60
C ARG A 27 11.14 4.30 -13.83
N VAL A 28 11.36 5.61 -13.91
CA VAL A 28 12.15 6.25 -14.98
C VAL A 28 13.64 5.90 -14.89
N VAL A 29 14.20 5.87 -13.68
CA VAL A 29 15.64 5.56 -13.47
C VAL A 29 15.84 4.07 -13.22
N ARG A 30 16.47 3.38 -14.17
CA ARG A 30 16.86 1.97 -14.03
C ARG A 30 18.27 1.90 -13.43
N GLY A 31 18.40 1.37 -12.21
CA GLY A 31 19.71 1.16 -11.54
C GLY A 31 19.76 1.50 -10.05
N GLY A 32 18.71 2.09 -9.47
CA GLY A 32 18.66 2.32 -8.02
C GLY A 32 18.29 1.06 -7.21
N PRO A 33 18.27 1.18 -5.86
CA PRO A 33 17.92 0.06 -4.97
C PRO A 33 16.62 -0.63 -5.36
N ARG A 34 16.58 -1.97 -5.26
CA ARG A 34 15.37 -2.75 -5.55
C ARG A 34 14.25 -2.36 -4.60
N LEU A 35 13.10 -2.03 -5.17
CA LEU A 35 11.87 -1.88 -4.40
C LEU A 35 11.40 -3.27 -3.96
N THR A 36 10.98 -3.38 -2.69
CA THR A 36 10.52 -4.62 -2.07
C THR A 36 9.27 -4.37 -1.25
N GLU A 37 8.54 -5.42 -0.89
CA GLU A 37 7.39 -5.37 0.00
C GLU A 37 7.79 -4.75 1.35
N ASN A 38 8.98 -5.09 1.87
CA ASN A 38 9.52 -4.50 3.09
C ASN A 38 9.72 -2.98 2.99
N THR A 39 10.04 -2.47 1.80
CA THR A 39 10.13 -1.02 1.59
C THR A 39 8.76 -0.37 1.72
N LEU A 40 7.73 -0.98 1.11
CA LEU A 40 6.34 -0.48 1.20
C LEU A 40 5.76 -0.61 2.61
N ILE A 41 6.05 -1.70 3.33
CA ILE A 41 5.64 -1.90 4.72
C ILE A 41 6.23 -0.79 5.60
N ARG A 42 7.51 -0.47 5.42
CA ARG A 42 8.16 0.63 6.17
C ARG A 42 7.48 1.97 5.89
N ILE A 43 7.23 2.30 4.62
CA ILE A 43 6.49 3.52 4.26
C ILE A 43 5.10 3.53 4.91
N GLY A 44 4.38 2.40 4.90
CA GLY A 44 3.09 2.27 5.57
C GLY A 44 3.15 2.53 7.08
N ILE A 45 4.23 2.07 7.74
CA ILE A 45 4.48 2.35 9.16
C ILE A 45 4.76 3.84 9.36
N ASP A 46 5.60 4.45 8.54
CA ASP A 46 5.93 5.88 8.64
C ASP A 46 4.65 6.73 8.48
N LEU A 47 3.83 6.43 7.47
CA LEU A 47 2.53 7.10 7.24
C LEU A 47 1.55 6.91 8.40
N LEU A 48 1.55 5.74 9.05
CA LEU A 48 0.74 5.49 10.24
C LEU A 48 1.20 6.36 11.41
N LEU A 49 2.52 6.43 11.63
CA LEU A 49 3.11 7.20 12.73
C LEU A 49 2.93 8.71 12.54
N GLU A 50 3.03 9.21 11.30
CA GLU A 50 2.73 10.61 10.97
C GLU A 50 1.29 11.02 11.31
N ARG A 51 0.36 10.06 11.33
CA ARG A 51 -1.06 10.26 11.63
C ARG A 51 -1.46 9.71 12.99
N ALA A 52 -0.50 9.39 13.86
CA ALA A 52 -0.78 8.77 15.15
C ALA A 52 -1.72 9.59 16.04
N ASN A 53 -1.68 10.92 15.92
CA ASN A 53 -2.59 11.84 16.62
C ASN A 53 -4.07 11.72 16.20
N ARG A 54 -4.36 11.03 15.09
CA ARG A 54 -5.72 10.77 14.61
C ARG A 54 -6.25 9.39 15.02
N LEU A 55 -5.39 8.51 15.54
CA LEU A 55 -5.80 7.17 15.93
C LEU A 55 -6.78 7.22 17.10
N SER A 56 -7.94 6.61 16.90
CA SER A 56 -9.01 6.54 17.90
C SER A 56 -9.76 5.22 17.79
N GLY A 57 -10.18 4.68 18.93
CA GLY A 57 -10.85 3.37 19.07
C GLY A 57 -9.93 2.27 19.58
N ASP A 58 -10.52 1.11 19.86
CA ASP A 58 -9.86 -0.02 20.53
C ASP A 58 -9.71 -1.25 19.62
N THR A 59 -10.37 -1.23 18.45
CA THR A 59 -10.33 -2.33 17.48
C THR A 59 -9.53 -1.96 16.23
N GLU A 60 -8.97 -2.96 15.53
CA GLU A 60 -8.28 -2.73 14.24
C GLU A 60 -9.17 -1.99 13.23
N VAL A 61 -10.49 -2.26 13.26
CA VAL A 61 -11.45 -1.63 12.34
C VAL A 61 -11.64 -0.15 12.66
N GLU A 62 -11.78 0.22 13.92
CA GLU A 62 -11.92 1.62 14.36
C GLU A 62 -10.63 2.40 14.11
N LEU A 63 -9.48 1.83 14.51
CA LEU A 63 -8.18 2.43 14.26
C LEU A 63 -7.95 2.66 12.77
N ARG A 64 -8.30 1.69 11.92
CA ARG A 64 -8.23 1.84 10.46
C ARG A 64 -9.16 2.94 9.95
N ALA A 65 -10.39 3.01 10.42
CA ALA A 65 -11.33 4.04 9.99
C ALA A 65 -10.84 5.45 10.37
N SER A 66 -10.29 5.59 11.59
CA SER A 66 -9.78 6.87 12.11
C SER A 66 -8.60 7.44 11.33
N VAL A 67 -7.75 6.57 10.74
CA VAL A 67 -6.55 7.02 9.99
C VAL A 67 -6.78 7.18 8.48
N LEU A 68 -7.81 6.52 7.93
CA LEU A 68 -8.12 6.51 6.50
C LEU A 68 -9.24 7.49 6.10
N ASP A 69 -9.87 8.19 7.05
CA ASP A 69 -11.02 9.09 6.81
C ASP A 69 -12.11 8.42 5.93
N THR A 70 -12.20 7.08 5.98
CA THR A 70 -13.03 6.23 5.12
C THR A 70 -13.93 5.39 6.03
N PRO A 71 -15.22 5.18 5.68
CA PRO A 71 -16.09 4.29 6.45
C PRO A 71 -15.45 2.90 6.62
N PRO A 72 -15.77 2.16 7.70
CA PRO A 72 -15.15 0.88 8.02
C PRO A 72 -15.45 -0.16 6.92
N SER A 73 -14.66 -0.13 5.86
CA SER A 73 -14.60 -1.21 4.89
C SER A 73 -13.74 -2.30 5.50
N ARG A 74 -14.28 -3.51 5.64
CA ARG A 74 -13.41 -4.68 5.63
C ARG A 74 -12.73 -4.63 4.26
N TRP A 75 -11.42 -4.42 4.23
CA TRP A 75 -10.64 -4.42 2.99
C TRP A 75 -11.08 -5.63 2.15
N SER A 76 -11.76 -5.35 1.04
CA SER A 76 -11.99 -6.27 -0.06
C SER A 76 -11.00 -5.83 -1.13
N GLY A 77 -10.16 -6.73 -1.64
CA GLY A 77 -9.09 -6.39 -2.58
C GLY A 77 -9.54 -5.70 -3.88
N PRO A 78 -8.67 -5.70 -4.89
CA PRO A 78 -8.10 -4.49 -5.47
C PRO A 78 -9.12 -3.59 -6.20
N ALA A 79 -9.80 -2.69 -5.48
CA ALA A 79 -10.43 -1.51 -6.10
C ALA A 79 -9.44 -0.34 -6.29
N LEU A 80 -8.26 -0.40 -5.66
CA LEU A 80 -7.25 0.66 -5.72
C LEU A 80 -6.40 0.61 -7.01
N PHE A 81 -6.46 -0.47 -7.79
CA PHE A 81 -5.55 -0.72 -8.92
C PHE A 81 -6.22 -0.78 -10.31
N ASP A 82 -7.48 -0.38 -10.44
CA ASP A 82 -8.09 -0.10 -11.77
C ASP A 82 -7.44 1.11 -12.49
N LEU A 83 -6.42 1.72 -11.88
CA LEU A 83 -5.65 2.82 -12.45
C LEU A 83 -4.76 2.43 -13.65
N ASP A 84 -4.55 1.14 -13.93
CA ASP A 84 -3.81 0.70 -15.12
C ASP A 84 -4.70 0.53 -16.37
N ALA A 85 -6.04 0.45 -16.23
CA ALA A 85 -6.94 0.31 -17.38
C ALA A 85 -7.13 1.63 -18.17
N ALA A 86 -6.90 2.78 -17.52
CA ALA A 86 -7.12 4.08 -18.13
C ALA A 86 -5.92 4.61 -18.94
N ASP A 87 -4.70 4.13 -18.66
CA ASP A 87 -3.47 4.66 -19.28
C ASP A 87 -3.07 3.91 -20.57
N ASP A 88 -3.60 2.69 -20.78
CA ASP A 88 -3.44 1.93 -22.04
C ASP A 88 -4.39 2.40 -23.16
N ALA A 89 -5.30 3.36 -22.88
CA ALA A 89 -6.33 3.82 -23.80
C ALA A 89 -5.95 5.07 -24.63
N ARG A 90 -4.65 5.35 -24.82
CA ARG A 90 -4.22 6.28 -25.88
C ARG A 90 -3.67 5.50 -27.08
N PRO A 91 -4.40 5.43 -28.20
CA PRO A 91 -3.78 5.03 -29.44
C PRO A 91 -2.77 6.13 -29.82
N GLY A 92 -1.51 5.75 -29.96
CA GLY A 92 -0.54 6.57 -30.68
C GLY A 92 -1.01 6.70 -32.13
N GLY A 93 -1.48 7.88 -32.49
CA GLY A 93 -1.66 8.36 -33.87
C GLY A 93 -0.58 9.40 -34.18
#